data_AF-A0A497B778-F1
#
_entry.id   AF-A0A497B778-F1
#
_cell.length_a   1.000
_cell.length_b   1.000
_cell.length_c   1.000
_cell.angle_alpha   90.00
_cell.angle_beta   90.00
_cell.angle_gamma   90.00
#
_symmetry.space_group_name_H-M   'P 1'
#
loop_
_entity.id
_entity.type
_entity.pdbx_description
1 polymer ?
#
loop_
_entity_poly.entity_id
_entity_poly.type
_entity_poly.pdbx_seq_one_letter_code
_entity_poly.pdbx_strand_id
1 'polypeptide(L)'
;MSIMSHKHRFCFIHIEKNAGTSITHALSKALKIPHFKSWRYRGPFKGKGGLRAIDYINLLGREKYESYFSFAFVRNPFDRLVSWYTYDNFGLPTFEDWLEYFFEYIKLDQMAYLVDENGEIAVKFIGRFENLQEDFNKVCDILGIPHIKLPRKNVSKRRHYREYYTEKTLQLVKEKLSREIELFGYEF
;
A
#
# COMPACT_ATOMS: atom_id res chain seq x y z
N MET A 1 7.07 -3.75 -2.36
CA MET A 1 7.70 -3.07 -3.52
C MET A 1 6.75 -3.15 -4.70
N SER A 2 6.61 -2.08 -5.49
CA SER A 2 5.72 -2.12 -6.65
C SER A 2 6.26 -3.07 -7.72
N ILE A 3 5.38 -3.78 -8.44
CA ILE A 3 5.76 -4.69 -9.54
C ILE A 3 5.12 -4.20 -10.83
N MET A 4 5.87 -4.27 -11.94
CA MET A 4 5.33 -4.16 -13.29
C MET A 4 5.78 -5.40 -14.06
N SER A 5 4.83 -6.16 -14.61
CA SER A 5 5.14 -7.34 -15.41
C SER A 5 4.49 -7.24 -16.76
N HIS A 6 5.31 -6.99 -17.80
CA HIS A 6 4.82 -7.00 -19.18
C HIS A 6 4.40 -8.40 -19.62
N LYS A 7 5.16 -9.44 -19.23
CA LYS A 7 4.86 -10.84 -19.56
C LYS A 7 3.50 -11.29 -19.04
N HIS A 8 3.15 -10.90 -17.82
CA HIS A 8 1.90 -11.27 -17.15
C HIS A 8 0.85 -10.14 -17.16
N ARG A 9 1.14 -9.04 -17.88
CA ARG A 9 0.29 -7.86 -18.06
C ARG A 9 -0.37 -7.34 -16.77
N PHE A 10 0.42 -7.14 -15.71
CA PHE A 10 -0.10 -6.56 -14.46
C PHE A 10 0.81 -5.50 -13.85
N CYS A 11 0.19 -4.65 -13.03
CA CYS A 11 0.84 -3.63 -12.20
C CYS A 11 0.40 -3.82 -10.74
N PHE A 12 1.34 -4.07 -9.83
CA PHE A 12 1.08 -4.05 -8.39
C PHE A 12 1.51 -2.70 -7.82
N ILE A 13 0.53 -1.88 -7.43
CA ILE A 13 0.73 -0.58 -6.80
C ILE A 13 0.99 -0.82 -5.31
N HIS A 14 2.25 -0.68 -4.91
CA HIS A 14 2.65 -0.90 -3.54
C HIS A 14 2.45 0.35 -2.68
N ILE A 15 1.54 0.21 -1.72
CA ILE A 15 1.35 1.18 -0.65
C ILE A 15 2.04 0.67 0.61
N GLU A 16 2.80 1.53 1.29
CA GLU A 16 3.55 1.14 2.47
C GLU A 16 2.62 0.61 3.59
N LYS A 17 3.14 -0.35 4.37
CA LYS A 17 2.47 -0.96 5.54
C LYS A 17 1.22 -1.81 5.23
N ASN A 18 1.03 -2.20 3.97
CA ASN A 18 -0.10 -3.02 3.51
C ASN A 18 0.34 -4.40 2.96
N ALA A 19 1.13 -5.15 3.73
CA ALA A 19 1.64 -6.49 3.36
C ALA A 19 2.44 -6.61 2.05
N GLY A 20 2.91 -5.48 1.51
CA GLY A 20 3.58 -5.44 0.23
C GLY A 20 4.77 -6.37 0.07
N THR A 21 5.58 -6.55 1.11
CA THR A 21 6.71 -7.51 1.10
C THR A 21 6.26 -8.94 0.88
N SER A 22 5.15 -9.35 1.51
CA SER A 22 4.61 -10.70 1.39
C SER A 22 4.04 -10.95 -0.01
N ILE A 23 3.25 -10.00 -0.53
CA ILE A 23 2.67 -10.04 -1.87
C ILE A 23 3.78 -10.09 -2.93
N THR A 24 4.75 -9.16 -2.85
CA THR A 24 5.90 -9.14 -3.77
C THR A 24 6.63 -10.48 -3.76
N HIS A 25 6.89 -11.06 -2.58
CA HIS A 25 7.60 -12.33 -2.47
C HIS A 25 6.82 -13.49 -3.11
N ALA A 26 5.52 -13.60 -2.85
CA ALA A 26 4.67 -14.64 -3.41
C ALA A 26 4.63 -14.57 -4.96
N LEU A 27 4.37 -13.38 -5.50
CA LEU A 27 4.30 -13.16 -6.95
C LEU A 27 5.65 -13.35 -7.64
N SER A 28 6.74 -12.83 -7.06
CA SER A 28 8.09 -13.04 -7.61
C SER A 28 8.44 -14.52 -7.70
N LYS A 29 8.13 -15.30 -6.67
CA LYS A 29 8.38 -16.74 -6.67
C LYS A 29 7.52 -17.48 -7.69
N ALA A 30 6.21 -17.22 -7.70
CA ALA A 30 5.27 -17.94 -8.55
C ALA A 30 5.45 -17.65 -10.04
N LEU A 31 5.70 -16.38 -10.37
CA LEU A 31 5.81 -15.92 -11.76
C LEU A 31 7.24 -15.86 -12.27
N LYS A 32 8.22 -16.28 -11.45
CA LYS A 32 9.66 -16.16 -11.72
C LYS A 32 10.05 -14.74 -12.13
N ILE A 33 9.39 -13.74 -11.54
CA ILE A 33 9.72 -12.33 -11.75
C ILE A 33 10.95 -12.06 -10.88
N PRO A 34 12.08 -11.59 -11.45
CA PRO A 34 13.26 -11.25 -10.67
C PRO A 34 12.84 -10.38 -9.50
N HIS A 35 13.33 -10.69 -8.29
CA HIS A 35 13.14 -9.84 -7.13
C HIS A 35 13.58 -8.42 -7.54
N PHE A 36 12.60 -7.54 -7.73
CA PHE A 36 12.81 -6.33 -8.50
C PHE A 36 13.90 -5.49 -7.83
N LYS A 37 14.83 -4.93 -8.62
CA LYS A 37 15.71 -3.83 -8.20
C LYS A 37 14.78 -2.75 -7.69
N SER A 38 14.66 -2.56 -6.38
CA SER A 38 13.68 -1.63 -5.85
C SER A 38 13.89 -0.28 -6.55
N TRP A 39 12.84 0.25 -7.17
CA TRP A 39 12.89 1.56 -7.81
C TRP A 39 13.37 2.63 -6.82
N ARG A 40 13.23 2.37 -5.52
CA ARG A 40 13.83 3.10 -4.41
C ARG A 40 15.33 3.35 -4.57
N TYR A 41 16.09 2.48 -5.23
CA TYR A 41 17.55 2.57 -5.32
C TYR A 41 18.10 2.98 -6.70
N ARG A 42 17.32 2.91 -7.79
CA ARG A 42 17.81 3.20 -9.16
C ARG A 42 16.70 3.72 -10.09
N GLY A 43 17.10 4.48 -11.12
CA GLY A 43 16.22 4.99 -12.17
C GLY A 43 15.50 6.30 -11.79
N PRO A 44 14.55 6.76 -12.62
CA PRO A 44 13.84 8.04 -12.43
C PRO A 44 12.96 8.09 -11.17
N PHE A 45 12.79 6.96 -10.48
CA PHE A 45 11.97 6.83 -9.26
C PHE A 45 12.79 6.53 -8.01
N LYS A 46 14.12 6.74 -8.06
CA LYS A 46 15.01 6.63 -6.91
C LYS A 46 14.47 7.48 -5.75
N GLY A 47 14.42 6.89 -4.55
CA GLY A 47 13.92 7.54 -3.34
C GLY A 47 12.40 7.51 -3.15
N LYS A 48 11.58 7.14 -4.14
CA LYS A 48 10.12 7.05 -3.94
C LYS A 48 9.74 5.82 -3.10
N GLY A 49 8.88 6.01 -2.08
CA GLY A 49 8.34 4.94 -1.20
C GLY A 49 7.39 3.94 -1.90
N GLY A 50 7.12 4.16 -3.19
CA GLY A 50 6.31 3.32 -4.06
C GLY A 50 5.91 4.11 -5.30
N LEU A 51 5.59 3.42 -6.39
CA LEU A 51 4.95 4.03 -7.56
C LEU A 51 3.44 4.12 -7.33
N ARG A 52 2.87 5.29 -7.66
CA ARG A 52 1.43 5.56 -7.69
C ARG A 52 0.84 5.11 -9.02
N ALA A 53 -0.48 4.95 -9.12
CA ALA A 53 -1.17 4.63 -10.37
C ALA A 53 -0.78 5.61 -11.50
N ILE A 54 -0.74 6.91 -11.21
CA ILE A 54 -0.29 7.93 -12.16
C ILE A 54 1.15 7.73 -12.65
N ASP A 55 2.07 7.24 -11.80
CA ASP A 55 3.44 6.93 -12.24
C ASP A 55 3.44 5.81 -13.29
N TYR A 56 2.59 4.79 -13.13
CA TYR A 56 2.43 3.71 -14.11
C TYR A 56 1.80 4.19 -15.41
N ILE A 57 0.77 5.05 -15.33
CA ILE A 57 0.11 5.67 -16.49
C ILE A 57 1.14 6.48 -17.29
N ASN A 58 1.92 7.33 -16.62
CA ASN A 58 2.95 8.14 -17.26
C ASN A 58 4.06 7.30 -17.91
N LEU A 59 4.38 6.13 -17.34
CA LEU A 59 5.41 5.23 -17.88
C LEU A 59 4.93 4.42 -19.08
N LEU A 60 3.68 3.96 -19.06
CA LEU A 60 3.15 3.02 -20.06
C LEU A 60 2.37 3.71 -21.18
N GLY A 61 1.83 4.90 -20.91
CA GLY A 61 0.70 5.47 -21.63
C GLY A 61 -0.62 4.89 -21.11
N ARG A 62 -1.67 5.72 -21.13
CA ARG A 62 -3.01 5.38 -20.59
C ARG A 62 -3.59 4.11 -21.20
N GLU A 63 -3.66 4.03 -22.53
CA GLU A 63 -4.21 2.86 -23.25
C GLU A 63 -3.51 1.55 -22.84
N LYS A 64 -2.18 1.57 -22.77
CA LYS A 64 -1.40 0.39 -22.38
C LYS A 64 -1.62 0.04 -20.92
N TYR A 65 -1.64 1.01 -20.01
CA TYR A 65 -1.93 0.78 -18.59
C TYR A 65 -3.32 0.18 -18.38
N GLU A 66 -4.33 0.72 -19.07
CA GLU A 66 -5.71 0.19 -19.03
C GLU A 66 -5.81 -1.22 -19.61
N SER A 67 -4.88 -1.63 -20.46
CA SER A 67 -4.78 -3.01 -20.94
C SER A 67 -4.13 -3.99 -19.93
N TYR A 68 -3.62 -3.50 -18.79
CA TYR A 68 -2.96 -4.30 -17.73
C TYR A 68 -3.93 -4.50 -16.57
N PHE A 69 -3.77 -5.58 -15.82
CA PHE A 69 -4.44 -5.74 -14.52
C PHE A 69 -3.68 -4.93 -13.46
N SER A 70 -4.25 -3.82 -12.98
CA SER A 70 -3.69 -3.02 -11.89
C SER A 70 -4.36 -3.38 -10.57
N PHE A 71 -3.57 -3.59 -9.52
CA PHE A 71 -4.12 -3.83 -8.20
C PHE A 71 -3.28 -3.24 -7.06
N ALA A 72 -3.93 -3.00 -5.93
CA ALA A 72 -3.35 -2.49 -4.70
C ALA A 72 -3.98 -3.18 -3.49
N PHE A 73 -3.35 -3.01 -2.33
CA PHE A 73 -3.96 -3.37 -1.05
C PHE A 73 -3.98 -2.15 -0.14
N VAL A 74 -5.13 -1.91 0.48
CA VAL A 74 -5.33 -0.90 1.52
C VAL A 74 -5.49 -1.57 2.88
N ARG A 75 -5.32 -0.79 3.94
CA ARG A 75 -5.47 -1.24 5.34
C ARG A 75 -6.24 -0.21 6.11
N ASN A 76 -6.88 -0.60 7.21
CA ASN A 76 -7.43 0.34 8.18
C ASN A 76 -6.37 1.42 8.51
N PRO A 77 -6.65 2.71 8.24
CA PRO A 77 -5.67 3.78 8.35
C PRO A 77 -5.14 3.95 9.77
N PHE A 78 -5.97 3.72 10.79
CA PHE A 78 -5.56 3.79 12.20
C PHE A 78 -4.52 2.70 12.51
N ASP A 79 -4.81 1.47 12.10
CA ASP A 79 -3.91 0.35 12.30
C ASP A 79 -2.62 0.48 11.48
N ARG A 80 -2.73 1.04 10.27
CA ARG A 80 -1.61 1.31 9.35
C ARG A 80 -0.62 2.32 9.95
N LEU A 81 -1.10 3.43 10.52
CA LEU A 81 -0.25 4.45 11.15
C LEU A 81 0.51 3.89 12.34
N VAL A 82 -0.16 3.16 13.24
CA VAL A 82 0.53 2.47 14.35
C VAL A 82 1.53 1.44 13.82
N SER A 83 1.22 0.74 12.72
CA SER A 83 2.13 -0.23 12.12
C SER A 83 3.39 0.44 11.58
N TRP A 84 3.27 1.69 11.13
CA TRP A 84 4.38 2.50 10.69
C TRP A 84 5.20 3.00 11.87
N TYR A 85 4.59 3.65 12.85
CA TYR A 85 5.24 4.11 14.08
C TYR A 85 6.05 3.00 14.77
N THR A 86 5.46 1.81 14.93
CA THR A 86 6.14 0.67 15.55
C THR A 86 7.26 0.06 14.73
N TYR A 87 7.32 0.38 13.43
CA TYR A 87 8.40 -0.04 12.55
C TYR A 87 9.51 0.99 12.46
N ASP A 88 9.14 2.27 12.44
CA ASP A 88 10.06 3.41 12.40
C ASP A 88 9.37 4.62 13.03
N ASN A 89 9.82 4.99 14.24
CA ASN A 89 9.31 6.14 14.98
C ASN A 89 10.10 7.43 14.70
N PHE A 90 11.10 7.41 13.80
CA PHE A 90 11.97 8.55 13.52
C PHE A 90 12.66 9.13 14.77
N GLY A 91 12.83 8.33 15.83
CA GLY A 91 13.37 8.78 17.12
C GLY A 91 12.38 9.58 17.98
N LEU A 92 11.11 9.71 17.56
CA LEU A 92 10.09 10.43 18.31
C LEU A 92 9.57 9.58 19.49
N PRO A 93 9.45 10.18 20.69
CA PRO A 93 9.23 9.41 21.92
C PRO A 93 7.79 8.90 22.04
N THR A 94 6.79 9.62 21.52
CA THR A 94 5.38 9.22 21.59
C THR A 94 4.75 9.02 20.22
N PHE A 95 3.62 8.30 20.18
CA PHE A 95 2.83 8.16 18.97
C PHE A 95 2.19 9.49 18.54
N GLU A 96 1.88 10.37 19.49
CA GLU A 96 1.33 11.69 19.21
C GLU A 96 2.35 12.57 18.50
N ASP A 97 3.58 12.68 19.03
CA ASP A 97 4.68 13.41 18.37
C ASP A 97 4.93 12.87 16.95
N TRP A 98 4.87 11.54 16.81
CA TRP A 98 5.03 10.87 15.53
C TRP A 98 3.91 11.19 14.54
N LEU A 99 2.66 11.24 14.98
CA LEU A 99 1.53 11.60 14.12
C LEU A 99 1.62 13.05 13.67
N GLU A 100 1.95 13.97 14.57
CA GLU A 100 2.14 15.39 14.23
C GLU A 100 3.25 15.54 13.17
N TYR A 101 4.41 14.90 13.38
CA TYR A 101 5.48 14.85 12.39
C TYR A 101 5.05 14.21 11.06
N PHE A 102 4.33 13.08 11.12
CA PHE A 102 3.87 12.37 9.93
C PHE A 102 2.96 13.26 9.07
N PHE A 103 2.00 13.95 9.67
CA PHE A 103 1.08 14.82 8.94
C PHE A 103 1.69 16.17 8.55
N GLU A 104 2.76 16.60 9.20
CA GLU A 104 3.46 17.83 8.81
C GLU A 104 4.40 17.59 7.63
N TYR A 105 5.19 16.51 7.67
CA TYR A 105 6.32 16.29 6.74
C TYR A 105 6.11 15.15 5.74
N ILE A 106 5.37 14.10 6.10
CA ILE A 106 5.22 12.90 5.26
C ILE A 106 3.94 12.96 4.43
N LYS A 107 2.79 13.25 5.05
CA LYS A 107 1.48 13.48 4.40
C LYS A 107 1.07 12.36 3.42
N LEU A 108 1.35 11.11 3.76
CA LEU A 108 1.05 9.96 2.90
C LEU A 108 -0.27 9.28 3.27
N ASP A 109 -1.34 9.65 2.58
CA ASP A 109 -2.58 8.88 2.53
C ASP A 109 -2.48 7.70 1.55
N GLN A 110 -3.42 6.74 1.65
CA GLN A 110 -3.45 5.59 0.75
C GLN A 110 -3.99 5.94 -0.65
N MET A 111 -4.90 6.90 -0.73
CA MET A 111 -5.59 7.29 -1.95
C MET A 111 -4.68 7.90 -3.01
N ALA A 112 -3.67 8.66 -2.59
CA ALA A 112 -2.68 9.29 -3.46
C ALA A 112 -1.92 8.26 -4.32
N TYR A 113 -1.91 6.98 -3.91
CA TYR A 113 -1.33 5.90 -4.71
C TYR A 113 -2.29 5.31 -5.75
N LEU A 114 -3.58 5.56 -5.61
CA LEU A 114 -4.64 4.86 -6.34
C LEU A 114 -5.27 5.71 -7.44
N VAL A 115 -5.11 7.03 -7.37
CA VAL A 115 -5.77 7.97 -8.27
C VAL A 115 -4.94 8.36 -9.49
N ASP A 116 -5.61 8.80 -10.55
CA ASP A 116 -5.00 9.45 -11.72
C ASP A 116 -4.90 10.99 -11.55
N GLU A 117 -4.57 11.69 -12.63
CA GLU A 117 -4.43 13.15 -12.67
C GLU A 117 -5.74 13.90 -12.35
N ASN A 118 -6.89 13.25 -12.52
CA ASN A 118 -8.20 13.83 -12.25
C ASN A 118 -8.67 13.53 -10.82
N GLY A 119 -7.89 12.74 -10.06
CA GLY A 119 -8.27 12.32 -8.70
C GLY A 119 -9.22 11.11 -8.69
N GLU A 120 -9.44 10.46 -9.83
CA GLU A 120 -10.29 9.29 -9.99
C GLU A 120 -9.50 7.99 -9.75
N ILE A 121 -10.16 6.97 -9.19
CA ILE A 121 -9.51 5.68 -8.91
C ILE A 121 -9.08 5.02 -10.23
N ALA A 122 -7.78 4.82 -10.38
CA ALA A 122 -7.15 4.23 -11.57
C ALA A 122 -6.58 2.84 -11.31
N VAL A 123 -7.12 2.11 -10.33
CA VAL A 123 -6.69 0.75 -9.96
C VAL A 123 -7.87 -0.20 -10.11
N LYS A 124 -7.68 -1.31 -10.84
CA LYS A 124 -8.76 -2.26 -11.17
C LYS A 124 -9.21 -3.15 -10.02
N PHE A 125 -8.32 -3.44 -9.08
CA PHE A 125 -8.64 -4.22 -7.89
C PHE A 125 -7.98 -3.64 -6.64
N ILE A 126 -8.78 -3.42 -5.60
CA ILE A 126 -8.32 -2.94 -4.30
C ILE A 126 -8.65 -3.99 -3.25
N GLY A 127 -7.64 -4.74 -2.81
CA GLY A 127 -7.76 -5.69 -1.72
C GLY A 127 -7.63 -5.03 -0.36
N ARG A 128 -8.13 -5.69 0.69
CA ARG A 128 -8.04 -5.26 2.09
C ARG A 128 -7.03 -6.09 2.85
N PHE A 129 -6.22 -5.43 3.67
CA PHE A 129 -5.26 -6.09 4.55
C PHE A 129 -5.96 -6.97 5.59
N GLU A 130 -7.17 -6.60 5.99
CA GLU A 130 -8.00 -7.34 6.94
C GLU A 130 -8.44 -8.69 6.38
N ASN A 131 -8.61 -8.79 5.05
CA ASN A 131 -8.96 -10.01 4.31
C ASN A 131 -7.83 -10.43 3.36
N LEU A 132 -6.58 -10.26 3.82
CA LEU A 132 -5.40 -10.27 2.96
C LEU A 132 -5.26 -11.56 2.14
N GLN A 133 -5.51 -12.73 2.74
CA GLN A 133 -5.35 -13.99 2.02
C GLN A 133 -6.47 -14.20 1.01
N GLU A 134 -7.71 -13.91 1.40
CA GLU A 134 -8.88 -14.06 0.54
C GLU A 134 -8.79 -13.14 -0.68
N ASP A 135 -8.44 -11.88 -0.47
CA ASP A 135 -8.29 -10.91 -1.57
C ASP A 135 -7.06 -11.20 -2.43
N PHE A 136 -5.98 -11.75 -1.86
CA PHE A 136 -4.85 -12.21 -2.65
C PHE A 136 -5.17 -13.45 -3.49
N ASN A 137 -6.05 -14.34 -3.03
CA ASN A 137 -6.53 -15.45 -3.84
C ASN A 137 -7.28 -14.95 -5.09
N LYS A 138 -8.10 -13.89 -4.97
CA LYS A 138 -8.73 -13.25 -6.14
C LYS A 138 -7.69 -12.70 -7.13
N VAL A 139 -6.61 -12.11 -6.63
CA VAL A 139 -5.49 -11.68 -7.48
C VAL A 139 -4.86 -12.88 -8.18
N CYS A 140 -4.68 -14.02 -7.49
CA CYS A 140 -4.17 -15.24 -8.10
C CYS A 140 -5.08 -15.75 -9.23
N ASP A 141 -6.41 -15.74 -9.00
CA ASP A 141 -7.41 -16.15 -9.99
C ASP A 141 -7.34 -15.27 -11.24
N ILE A 142 -7.31 -13.95 -11.08
CA ILE A 142 -7.21 -12.99 -12.20
C ILE A 142 -5.90 -13.16 -12.97
N LEU A 143 -4.80 -13.46 -12.29
CA LEU A 143 -3.50 -13.70 -12.91
C LEU A 143 -3.35 -15.12 -13.49
N GLY A 144 -4.34 -16.01 -13.28
CA GLY A 144 -4.28 -17.40 -13.74
C GLY A 144 -3.18 -18.22 -13.07
N ILE A 145 -2.89 -17.95 -11.79
CA ILE A 145 -1.89 -18.70 -11.00
C ILE A 145 -2.55 -19.46 -9.85
N PRO A 146 -1.94 -20.57 -9.38
CA PRO A 146 -2.43 -21.26 -8.19
C PRO A 146 -2.48 -20.35 -6.97
N HIS A 147 -3.44 -20.59 -6.07
CA HIS A 147 -3.51 -19.87 -4.80
C HIS A 147 -2.24 -20.12 -3.98
N ILE A 148 -1.57 -19.04 -3.60
CA ILE A 148 -0.33 -19.09 -2.83
C ILE A 148 -0.62 -18.57 -1.42
N LYS A 149 -0.27 -19.34 -0.41
CA LYS A 149 -0.32 -18.86 0.98
C LYS A 149 0.69 -17.73 1.14
N LEU A 150 0.21 -16.55 1.55
CA LEU A 150 1.09 -15.42 1.79
C LEU A 150 1.97 -15.68 3.02
N PRO A 151 3.30 -15.46 2.91
CA PRO A 151 4.17 -15.60 4.07
C PRO A 151 3.89 -14.47 5.06
N ARG A 152 3.98 -14.77 6.36
CA ARG A 152 3.96 -13.73 7.39
C ARG A 152 5.36 -13.09 7.46
N LYS A 153 5.52 -11.89 6.90
CA LYS A 153 6.78 -11.12 6.92
C LYS A 153 6.54 -9.74 7.54
N ASN A 154 7.55 -9.20 8.22
CA ASN A 154 7.54 -7.87 8.86
C ASN A 154 6.40 -7.66 9.86
N VAL A 155 6.09 -8.68 10.66
CA VAL A 155 5.11 -8.59 11.75
C VAL A 155 5.76 -7.88 12.92
N SER A 156 5.33 -6.65 13.25
CA SER A 156 5.75 -5.98 14.48
C SER A 156 5.01 -6.59 15.68
N LYS A 157 5.74 -6.88 16.76
CA LYS A 157 5.14 -7.18 18.07
C LYS A 157 4.68 -5.86 18.66
N ARG A 158 3.37 -5.67 18.80
CA ARG A 158 2.76 -4.45 19.34
C ARG A 158 1.40 -4.78 19.95
N ARG A 159 0.93 -3.87 20.81
CA ARG A 159 -0.44 -3.86 21.34
C ARG A 159 -1.46 -3.59 20.23
N HIS A 160 -2.75 -3.74 20.54
CA HIS A 160 -3.81 -3.40 19.61
C HIS A 160 -3.73 -1.92 19.23
N TYR A 161 -3.98 -1.56 17.95
CA TYR A 161 -3.78 -0.18 17.48
C TYR A 161 -4.59 0.84 18.28
N ARG A 162 -5.79 0.45 18.73
CA ARG A 162 -6.65 1.32 19.55
C ARG A 162 -5.99 1.79 20.85
N GLU A 163 -5.07 1.02 21.41
CA GLU A 163 -4.36 1.35 22.65
C GLU A 163 -3.30 2.46 22.48
N TYR A 164 -3.02 2.87 21.24
CA TYR A 164 -2.08 3.97 20.96
C TYR A 164 -2.76 5.33 20.86
N TYR A 165 -4.09 5.36 20.65
CA TYR A 165 -4.81 6.58 20.36
C TYR A 165 -5.38 7.23 21.63
N THR A 166 -5.13 8.52 21.77
CA THR A 166 -5.92 9.45 22.59
C THR A 166 -7.07 10.02 21.77
N GLU A 167 -8.08 10.61 22.42
CA GLU A 167 -9.17 11.30 21.70
C GLU A 167 -8.64 12.38 20.75
N LYS A 168 -7.63 13.16 21.18
CA LYS A 168 -6.96 14.17 20.34
C LYS A 168 -6.38 13.54 19.06
N THR A 169 -5.56 12.50 19.19
CA THR A 169 -4.92 11.85 18.03
C THR A 169 -5.92 11.13 17.13
N LEU A 170 -7.01 10.61 17.70
CA LEU A 170 -8.08 9.97 16.93
C LEU A 170 -8.78 11.00 16.02
N GLN A 171 -9.15 12.15 16.58
CA GLN A 171 -9.78 13.22 15.80
C GLN A 171 -8.84 13.79 14.73
N LEU A 172 -7.57 13.95 15.04
CA LEU A 172 -6.56 14.35 14.07
C LEU A 172 -6.52 13.40 12.87
N VAL A 173 -6.48 12.09 13.10
CA VAL A 173 -6.46 11.10 12.01
C VAL A 173 -7.78 11.11 11.23
N LYS A 174 -8.93 11.21 11.92
CA LYS A 174 -10.25 11.30 11.25
C LYS A 174 -10.33 12.52 10.33
N GLU A 175 -9.81 13.67 10.76
CA GLU A 175 -9.79 14.89 9.94
C GLU A 175 -8.84 14.73 8.75
N LYS A 176 -7.58 14.34 8.99
CA LYS A 176 -6.54 14.31 7.96
C LYS A 176 -6.73 13.20 6.92
N LEU A 177 -7.35 12.08 7.33
CA LEU A 177 -7.58 10.91 6.48
C LEU A 177 -9.07 10.67 6.19
N SER A 178 -9.94 11.66 6.40
CA SER A 178 -11.40 11.58 6.21
C SER A 178 -11.77 10.95 4.86
N ARG A 179 -11.16 11.44 3.78
CA ARG A 179 -11.42 10.98 2.42
C ARG A 179 -11.18 9.47 2.25
N GLU A 180 -10.08 8.93 2.77
CA GLU A 180 -9.80 7.49 2.65
C GLU A 180 -10.63 6.63 3.62
N ILE A 181 -10.94 7.17 4.80
CA ILE A 181 -11.81 6.54 5.79
C ILE A 181 -13.21 6.36 5.19
N GLU A 182 -13.78 7.41 4.62
CA GLU A 182 -15.08 7.40 3.97
C GLU A 182 -15.09 6.50 2.74
N LEU A 183 -14.12 6.67 1.83
CA LEU A 183 -14.04 5.92 0.59
C LEU A 183 -13.96 4.40 0.82
N PHE A 184 -13.19 3.97 1.82
CA PHE A 184 -13.01 2.57 2.14
C PHE A 184 -13.90 2.08 3.29
N GLY A 185 -14.81 2.92 3.81
CA GLY A 185 -15.73 2.55 4.89
C GLY A 185 -15.01 2.00 6.13
N TYR A 186 -13.90 2.63 6.52
CA TYR A 186 -13.20 2.23 7.75
C TYR A 186 -13.79 2.91 8.97
N GLU A 187 -13.76 2.19 10.07
CA GLU A 187 -14.14 2.69 11.39
C GLU A 187 -12.99 2.46 12.37
N PHE A 188 -12.95 3.29 13.41
CA PHE A 188 -11.95 3.16 14.46
C PHE A 188 -12.22 1.96 15.33
#